data_AF-A0A2R6E2N9-F1
#
_entry.id   AF-A0A2R6E2N9-F1
#
_cell.length_a   1.000
_cell.length_b   1.000
_cell.length_c   1.000
_cell.angle_alpha   90.00
_cell.angle_beta   90.00
_cell.angle_gamma   90.00
#
_symmetry.space_group_name_H-M   'P 1'
#
loop_
_entity.id
_entity.type
_entity.pdbx_description
1 polymer ?
#
loop_
_entity_poly.entity_id
_entity_poly.type
_entity_poly.pdbx_seq_one_letter_code
_entity_poly.pdbx_strand_id
1 'polypeptide(L)'
;MAGATTTRSEVQTGSGQQKTVALIFGAVFTLVGILGPILGGANDPLIVFGRNYLHDVVHLASGLVGLGAGAYAGGTFAGEYLKGFGVVYLVVPLAGFALPGVFENLIALNMADNVLHLVLAVGLLGAGFGLD
;
A
#
# COMPACT_ATOMS: atom_id res chain seq x y z
N MET A 1 25.96 31.14 -28.47
CA MET A 1 25.00 31.40 -27.38
C MET A 1 24.70 30.08 -26.71
N ALA A 2 25.06 29.96 -25.43
CA ALA A 2 25.09 28.72 -24.68
C ALA A 2 23.81 28.51 -23.85
N GLY A 3 23.42 27.24 -23.70
CA GLY A 3 22.86 26.72 -22.45
C GLY A 3 21.34 26.77 -22.28
N ALA A 4 20.63 25.80 -22.84
CA ALA A 4 19.28 25.42 -22.42
C ALA A 4 19.25 23.91 -22.12
N THR A 5 19.75 23.50 -20.95
CA THR A 5 19.76 22.07 -20.55
C THR A 5 19.50 21.84 -19.05
N THR A 6 18.85 22.76 -18.33
CA THR A 6 18.72 22.66 -16.86
C THR A 6 17.28 22.54 -16.34
N THR A 7 16.31 22.10 -17.16
CA THR A 7 14.91 21.99 -16.70
C THR A 7 14.42 20.56 -16.44
N ARG A 8 15.17 19.52 -16.83
CA ARG A 8 14.69 18.13 -16.69
C ARG A 8 15.03 17.48 -15.35
N SER A 9 16.08 17.93 -14.66
CA SER A 9 16.47 17.33 -13.38
C SER A 9 15.45 17.62 -12.28
N GLU A 10 14.96 18.86 -12.17
CA GLU A 10 14.10 19.29 -11.05
C GLU A 10 12.67 18.72 -11.10
N VAL A 11 12.06 18.64 -12.29
CA VAL A 11 10.72 18.05 -12.50
C VAL A 11 10.73 16.52 -12.37
N GLN A 12 11.89 15.89 -12.61
CA GLN A 12 12.02 14.44 -12.66
C GLN A 12 12.44 13.84 -11.30
N THR A 13 13.12 14.61 -10.45
CA THR A 13 13.50 14.16 -9.09
C THR A 13 12.27 13.93 -8.23
N GLY A 14 11.30 14.83 -8.30
CA GLY A 14 10.16 14.75 -7.43
C GLY A 14 9.22 13.58 -7.74
N SER A 15 8.60 13.64 -8.91
CA SER A 15 7.68 12.59 -9.39
C SER A 15 8.30 11.19 -9.40
N GLY A 16 9.63 11.08 -9.42
CA GLY A 16 10.37 9.83 -9.28
C GLY A 16 10.26 9.19 -7.89
N GLN A 17 10.30 9.96 -6.80
CA GLN A 17 10.26 9.41 -5.44
C GLN A 17 8.91 8.76 -5.13
N GLN A 18 7.80 9.42 -5.49
CA GLN A 18 6.47 8.83 -5.35
C GLN A 18 6.33 7.51 -6.12
N LYS A 19 6.88 7.43 -7.34
CA LYS A 19 6.90 6.19 -8.13
C LYS A 19 7.68 5.08 -7.43
N THR A 20 8.87 5.38 -6.91
CA THR A 20 9.68 4.41 -6.17
C THR A 20 8.93 3.90 -4.94
N VAL A 21 8.31 4.79 -4.16
CA VAL A 21 7.54 4.39 -2.98
C VAL A 21 6.31 3.55 -3.37
N ALA A 22 5.59 3.94 -4.42
CA ALA A 22 4.47 3.15 -4.94
C ALA A 22 4.91 1.75 -5.40
N LEU A 23 6.07 1.62 -6.06
CA LEU A 23 6.66 0.33 -6.42
C LEU A 23 6.99 -0.52 -5.19
N ILE A 24 7.59 0.06 -4.16
CA ILE A 24 7.98 -0.67 -2.95
C ILE A 24 6.73 -1.21 -2.24
N PHE A 25 5.74 -0.37 -1.94
CA PHE A 25 4.50 -0.81 -1.31
C PHE A 25 3.72 -1.78 -2.21
N GLY A 26 3.67 -1.49 -3.51
CA GLY A 26 3.06 -2.36 -4.51
C GLY A 26 3.65 -3.78 -4.46
N ALA A 27 4.98 -3.87 -4.54
CA ALA A 27 5.69 -5.14 -4.48
C ALA A 27 5.44 -5.88 -3.15
N VAL A 28 5.53 -5.18 -2.02
CA VAL A 28 5.30 -5.78 -0.70
C VAL A 28 3.88 -6.34 -0.59
N PHE A 29 2.85 -5.57 -0.97
CA PHE A 29 1.46 -6.05 -0.89
C PHE A 29 1.17 -7.19 -1.87
N THR A 30 1.74 -7.15 -3.08
CA THR A 30 1.65 -8.27 -4.02
C THR A 30 2.30 -9.53 -3.44
N LEU A 31 3.48 -9.40 -2.83
CA LEU A 31 4.15 -10.54 -2.19
C LEU A 31 3.34 -11.08 -1.02
N VAL A 32 2.77 -10.23 -0.16
CA VAL A 32 1.90 -10.66 0.94
C VAL A 32 0.69 -11.42 0.41
N GLY A 33 -0.02 -10.88 -0.59
CA GLY A 33 -1.21 -11.52 -1.17
C GLY A 33 -0.93 -12.84 -1.91
N ILE A 34 0.30 -13.05 -2.41
CA ILE A 34 0.72 -14.30 -3.04
C ILE A 34 1.22 -15.31 -2.00
N LEU A 35 2.10 -14.87 -1.10
CA LEU A 35 2.79 -15.76 -0.16
C LEU A 35 1.88 -16.20 1.00
N GLY A 36 0.89 -15.40 1.39
CA GLY A 36 -0.07 -15.78 2.41
C GLY A 36 -0.69 -17.15 2.10
N PRO A 37 -1.41 -17.31 0.97
CA PRO A 37 -2.04 -18.57 0.62
C PRO A 37 -1.06 -19.73 0.43
N ILE A 38 0.16 -19.44 -0.05
CA ILE A 38 1.19 -20.45 -0.32
C ILE A 38 1.81 -20.99 0.98
N LEU A 39 2.09 -20.12 1.95
CA LEU A 39 2.83 -20.48 3.16
C LEU A 39 1.92 -20.87 4.33
N GLY A 40 0.76 -20.20 4.46
CA GLY A 40 -0.18 -20.37 5.56
C GLY A 40 -1.53 -20.93 5.14
N GLY A 41 -1.65 -21.51 3.94
CA GLY A 41 -2.94 -21.99 3.44
C GLY A 41 -3.98 -20.88 3.30
N ALA A 42 -5.25 -21.24 3.09
CA ALA A 42 -6.28 -20.27 2.74
C ALA A 42 -6.70 -19.33 3.89
N ASN A 43 -6.66 -19.78 5.15
CA ASN A 43 -7.23 -19.04 6.27
C ASN A 43 -6.43 -19.13 7.59
N ASP A 44 -5.22 -19.70 7.57
CA ASP A 44 -4.44 -19.79 8.79
C ASP A 44 -3.61 -18.50 9.00
N PRO A 45 -3.47 -18.05 10.26
CA PRO A 45 -2.65 -16.89 10.58
C PRO A 45 -1.19 -17.12 10.17
N LEU A 46 -0.52 -16.05 9.75
CA LEU A 46 0.90 -16.08 9.42
C LEU A 46 1.67 -15.17 10.38
N ILE A 47 2.59 -15.78 11.15
CA ILE A 47 3.31 -15.13 12.25
C ILE A 47 2.31 -14.66 13.33
N VAL A 48 1.98 -13.37 13.37
CA VAL A 48 1.03 -12.76 14.32
C VAL A 48 -0.17 -12.14 13.61
N PHE A 49 -0.20 -12.17 12.27
CA PHE A 49 -1.22 -11.52 11.45
C PHE A 49 -2.37 -12.47 11.15
N GLY A 50 -3.59 -12.01 11.43
CA GLY A 50 -4.80 -12.73 11.10
C GLY A 50 -5.10 -12.53 9.62
N ARG A 51 -5.44 -13.63 8.94
CA ARG A 51 -5.69 -13.58 7.51
C ARG A 51 -6.70 -14.62 7.09
N ASN A 52 -7.40 -14.28 6.01
CA ASN A 52 -8.23 -15.18 5.26
C ASN A 52 -8.04 -14.88 3.78
N TYR A 53 -8.59 -15.75 2.93
CA TYR A 53 -8.43 -15.62 1.49
C TYR A 53 -8.85 -14.25 0.95
N LEU A 54 -9.89 -13.64 1.53
CA LEU A 54 -10.36 -12.32 1.12
C LEU A 54 -9.31 -11.23 1.45
N HIS A 55 -8.73 -11.26 2.63
CA HIS A 55 -7.67 -10.32 3.04
C HIS A 55 -6.45 -10.41 2.10
N ASP A 56 -6.04 -11.63 1.74
CA ASP A 56 -4.92 -11.85 0.80
C ASP A 56 -5.22 -11.28 -0.59
N VAL A 57 -6.44 -11.48 -1.10
CA VAL A 57 -6.88 -10.93 -2.39
C VAL A 57 -6.90 -9.39 -2.35
N VAL A 58 -7.34 -8.78 -1.26
CA VAL A 58 -7.31 -7.33 -1.09
C VAL A 58 -5.87 -6.80 -1.13
N HIS A 59 -4.92 -7.45 -0.44
CA HIS A 59 -3.51 -7.08 -0.52
C HIS A 59 -2.94 -7.28 -1.93
N LEU A 60 -3.25 -8.39 -2.59
CA LEU A 60 -2.80 -8.65 -3.95
C LEU A 60 -3.30 -7.58 -4.92
N ALA A 61 -4.59 -7.26 -4.89
CA ALA A 61 -5.19 -6.22 -5.72
C ALA A 61 -4.54 -4.85 -5.44
N SER A 62 -4.41 -4.48 -4.17
CA SER A 62 -3.73 -3.23 -3.76
C SER A 62 -2.30 -3.17 -4.30
N GLY A 63 -1.56 -4.28 -4.20
CA GLY A 63 -0.19 -4.39 -4.67
C GLY A 63 -0.05 -4.23 -6.18
N LEU A 64 -0.93 -4.88 -6.94
CA LEU A 64 -0.94 -4.78 -8.40
C LEU A 64 -1.26 -3.36 -8.89
N VAL A 65 -2.18 -2.65 -8.21
CA VAL A 65 -2.42 -1.24 -8.51
C VAL A 65 -1.16 -0.40 -8.21
N GLY A 66 -0.50 -0.64 -7.08
CA GLY A 66 0.74 0.07 -6.71
C GLY A 66 1.89 -0.16 -7.71
N LEU A 67 2.08 -1.42 -8.12
CA LEU A 67 3.05 -1.77 -9.17
C LEU A 67 2.71 -1.09 -10.50
N GLY A 68 1.43 -1.09 -10.88
CA GLY A 68 0.94 -0.41 -12.08
C GLY A 68 1.22 1.09 -12.05
N ALA A 69 0.88 1.73 -10.93
CA ALA A 69 1.07 3.16 -10.72
C ALA A 69 2.55 3.56 -10.77
N GLY A 70 3.41 2.82 -10.08
CA GLY A 70 4.84 3.10 -9.99
C GLY A 70 5.63 2.74 -11.26
N ALA A 71 5.26 1.68 -11.97
CA ALA A 71 5.99 1.21 -13.15
C ALA A 71 5.54 1.92 -14.45
N TYR A 72 4.24 2.15 -14.64
CA TYR A 72 3.70 2.48 -15.97
C TYR A 72 2.96 3.82 -16.03
N ALA A 73 2.34 4.29 -14.94
CA ALA A 73 1.39 5.39 -15.01
C ALA A 73 2.01 6.80 -14.84
N GLY A 74 3.23 6.93 -14.31
CA GLY A 74 3.88 8.23 -14.06
C GLY A 74 3.63 8.78 -12.64
N GLY A 75 4.30 9.87 -12.26
CA GLY A 75 4.33 10.33 -10.86
C GLY A 75 2.99 10.76 -10.29
N THR A 76 2.15 11.44 -11.07
CA THR A 76 0.81 11.88 -10.62
C THR A 76 -0.03 10.70 -10.13
N PHE A 77 -0.09 9.61 -10.92
CA PHE A 77 -0.83 8.41 -10.54
C PHE A 77 -0.19 7.68 -9.35
N ALA A 78 1.14 7.69 -9.23
CA ALA A 78 1.81 7.16 -8.05
C ALA A 78 1.43 7.93 -6.79
N GLY A 79 1.43 9.27 -6.83
CA GLY A 79 0.96 10.11 -5.73
C GLY A 79 -0.51 9.87 -5.38
N GLU A 80 -1.38 9.73 -6.38
CA GLU A 80 -2.80 9.39 -6.17
C GLU A 80 -2.99 8.01 -5.53
N TYR A 81 -2.23 7.00 -5.96
CA TYR A 81 -2.22 5.68 -5.32
C TYR A 81 -1.83 5.78 -3.84
N LEU A 82 -0.73 6.48 -3.53
CA LEU A 82 -0.24 6.63 -2.16
C LEU A 82 -1.27 7.33 -1.26
N LYS A 83 -1.91 8.40 -1.77
CA LYS A 83 -2.97 9.11 -1.03
C LYS A 83 -4.22 8.26 -0.86
N GLY A 84 -4.72 7.67 -1.95
CA GLY A 84 -5.95 6.88 -1.96
C GLY A 84 -5.84 5.64 -1.08
N PHE A 85 -4.80 4.82 -1.28
CA PHE A 85 -4.57 3.67 -0.42
C PHE A 85 -4.15 4.08 0.99
N GLY A 86 -3.45 5.19 1.18
CA GLY A 86 -3.21 5.74 2.52
C GLY A 86 -4.50 5.98 3.31
N VAL A 87 -5.56 6.49 2.65
CA VAL A 87 -6.89 6.64 3.27
C VAL A 87 -7.52 5.27 3.53
N VAL A 88 -7.44 4.32 2.60
CA VAL A 88 -7.97 2.96 2.82
C VAL A 88 -7.32 2.31 4.03
N TYR A 89 -5.98 2.35 4.12
CA TYR A 89 -5.21 1.80 5.23
C TYR A 89 -5.43 2.56 6.54
N LEU A 90 -5.97 3.79 6.51
CA LEU A 90 -6.43 4.50 7.71
C LEU A 90 -7.82 4.05 8.13
N VAL A 91 -8.74 3.89 7.18
CA VAL A 91 -10.15 3.55 7.46
C VAL A 91 -10.30 2.12 7.96
N VAL A 92 -9.58 1.15 7.37
CA VAL A 92 -9.65 -0.27 7.75
C VAL A 92 -9.40 -0.48 9.25
N PRO A 93 -8.29 0.00 9.85
CA PRO A 93 -8.05 -0.21 11.27
C PRO A 93 -9.00 0.58 12.17
N LEU A 94 -9.43 1.79 11.76
CA LEU A 94 -10.45 2.52 12.50
C LEU A 94 -11.77 1.74 12.56
N ALA A 95 -12.16 1.10 11.45
CA ALA A 95 -13.33 0.25 11.40
C ALA A 95 -13.12 -1.06 12.19
N GLY A 96 -11.91 -1.62 12.17
CA GLY A 96 -11.50 -2.76 12.99
C GLY A 96 -11.60 -2.49 14.49
N PHE A 97 -11.16 -1.31 14.95
CA PHE A 97 -11.30 -0.92 16.36
C PHE A 97 -12.76 -0.63 16.75
N ALA A 98 -13.53 -0.02 15.86
CA ALA A 98 -14.94 0.31 16.12
C ALA A 98 -15.85 -0.93 16.11
N LEU A 99 -15.55 -1.91 15.24
CA LEU A 99 -16.39 -3.08 14.95
C LEU A 99 -15.55 -4.38 14.90
N PRO A 100 -14.84 -4.74 15.99
CA PRO A 100 -13.83 -5.81 15.96
C PRO A 100 -14.40 -7.16 15.50
N GLY A 101 -15.54 -7.60 16.04
CA GLY A 101 -16.15 -8.86 15.64
C GLY A 101 -16.61 -8.90 14.18
N VAL A 102 -16.90 -7.76 13.54
CA VAL A 102 -17.27 -7.73 12.12
C VAL A 102 -16.04 -7.93 11.24
N PHE A 103 -14.97 -7.19 11.50
CA PHE A 103 -13.76 -7.24 10.68
C PHE A 103 -12.90 -8.48 10.94
N GLU A 104 -12.94 -9.02 12.15
CA GLU A 104 -12.35 -10.32 12.48
C GLU A 104 -13.04 -11.44 11.68
N ASN A 105 -14.37 -11.43 11.57
CA ASN A 105 -15.09 -12.44 10.78
C ASN A 105 -14.98 -12.21 9.26
N LEU A 106 -14.89 -10.96 8.81
CA LEU A 106 -14.89 -10.63 7.37
C LEU A 106 -13.52 -10.84 6.71
N ILE A 107 -12.46 -10.32 7.32
CA ILE A 107 -11.10 -10.34 6.76
C ILE A 107 -10.04 -10.83 7.77
N ALA A 108 -10.45 -11.47 8.86
CA ALA A 108 -9.55 -11.93 9.92
C ALA A 108 -8.68 -10.79 10.51
N LEU A 109 -9.20 -9.56 10.54
CA LEU A 109 -8.45 -8.38 10.99
C LEU A 109 -8.21 -8.43 12.51
N ASN A 110 -7.03 -8.84 12.93
CA ASN A 110 -6.68 -8.90 14.35
C ASN A 110 -6.01 -7.60 14.85
N MET A 111 -5.63 -7.57 16.13
CA MET A 111 -4.99 -6.39 16.72
C MET A 111 -3.65 -6.04 16.05
N ALA A 112 -2.83 -7.04 15.70
CA ALA A 112 -1.56 -6.81 15.00
C ALA A 112 -1.79 -6.24 13.60
N ASP A 113 -2.81 -6.72 12.89
CA ASP A 113 -3.20 -6.18 11.59
C ASP A 113 -3.65 -4.72 11.71
N ASN A 114 -4.47 -4.38 12.70
CA ASN A 114 -4.94 -3.02 12.92
C ASN A 114 -3.77 -2.03 13.14
N VAL A 115 -2.80 -2.41 13.97
CA VAL A 115 -1.61 -1.59 14.22
C VAL A 115 -0.77 -1.46 12.95
N LEU A 116 -0.52 -2.56 12.23
CA LEU A 116 0.22 -2.52 10.98
C LEU A 116 -0.45 -1.59 9.96
N HIS A 117 -1.78 -1.67 9.81
CA HIS A 117 -2.51 -0.81 8.89
C HIS A 117 -2.39 0.68 9.25
N LEU A 118 -2.42 1.04 10.54
CA LEU A 118 -2.18 2.43 10.95
C LEU A 118 -0.76 2.90 10.57
N VAL A 119 0.25 2.07 10.78
CA VAL A 119 1.64 2.40 10.39
C VAL A 119 1.73 2.59 8.88
N LEU A 120 1.10 1.70 8.10
CA LEU A 120 1.03 1.81 6.65
C LEU A 120 0.29 3.08 6.21
N ALA A 121 -0.80 3.44 6.87
CA ALA A 121 -1.54 4.67 6.59
C ALA A 121 -0.66 5.91 6.73
N VAL A 122 0.09 5.99 7.83
CA VAL A 122 1.03 7.10 8.07
C VAL A 122 2.13 7.12 6.99
N GLY A 123 2.70 5.98 6.65
CA GLY A 123 3.73 5.89 5.62
C GLY A 123 3.24 6.30 4.23
N LEU A 124 2.07 5.79 3.82
CA LEU A 124 1.46 6.04 2.51
C LEU A 124 0.98 7.50 2.38
N LEU A 125 0.24 8.02 3.36
CA LEU A 125 -0.23 9.41 3.35
C LEU A 125 0.96 10.38 3.45
N GLY A 126 1.92 10.10 4.34
CA GLY A 126 3.13 10.90 4.48
C GLY A 126 3.91 10.97 3.17
N ALA A 127 4.08 9.85 2.47
CA ALA A 127 4.73 9.83 1.17
C ALA A 127 3.89 10.51 0.07
N GLY A 128 2.56 10.31 0.08
CA GLY A 128 1.66 10.85 -0.93
C GLY A 128 1.46 12.37 -0.87
N PHE A 129 1.62 12.98 0.31
CA PHE A 129 1.51 14.43 0.51
C PHE A 129 2.86 15.13 0.74
N GLY A 130 3.90 14.39 1.13
CA GLY A 130 5.21 14.95 1.52
C GLY A 130 6.33 14.72 0.50
N LEU A 131 6.12 13.85 -0.49
CA LEU A 131 7.00 13.75 -1.65
C LEU A 131 6.31 14.45 -2.80
N ASP A 132 7.00 15.37 -3.47
CA ASP A 132 6.63 15.91 -4.79
C ASP A 132 7.46 15.19 -5.82
#